data_AF-A0AAV1KHS3-F1
#
_entry.id   AF-A0AAV1KHS3-F1
#
_cell.length_a   1.000
_cell.length_b   1.000
_cell.length_c   1.000
_cell.angle_alpha   90.00
_cell.angle_beta   90.00
_cell.angle_gamma   90.00
#
_symmetry.space_group_name_H-M   'P 1'
#
loop_
_entity.id
_entity.type
_entity.pdbx_description
1 polymer ?
#
loop_
_entity_poly.entity_id
_entity_poly.type
_entity_poly.pdbx_seq_one_letter_code
_entity_poly.pdbx_strand_id
1 'polypeptide(L)'
;MEQKKKRGENWSSEEKEILRTLISQSAHIIENKSTKTSVNIQKIKEWKNITNKFNEITGKRRSDGELKLSWKRMKLCAKSNLYTYRREQSKTGGGGKPPSPSLEDLEIMSIAPHDFIIEVNNYDSDAVDPVTVATTSKEVADPKPRLNFEKTDTAIVKNVENPEPNVVYVQEIDPTTDTEESAKMVKITNNKDIITRGITKIKNRKNSLQNRREDVHQTIVKSNTDFKKRQLEMMEEEHKYNIKIANLKIRKLELQIFLLESQKNTS
;
A
#
# COMPACT_ATOMS: atom_id res chain seq x y z
N MET A 1 24.05 -29.69 -13.17
CA MET A 1 24.55 -29.00 -11.98
C MET A 1 23.71 -27.75 -11.78
N GLU A 2 22.94 -27.66 -10.71
CA GLU A 2 22.13 -26.48 -10.40
C GLU A 2 23.06 -25.37 -9.90
N GLN A 3 23.25 -24.32 -10.72
CA GLN A 3 24.11 -23.20 -10.35
C GLN A 3 23.47 -22.45 -9.18
N LYS A 4 24.10 -22.54 -8.00
CA LYS A 4 23.76 -21.69 -6.86
C LYS A 4 23.87 -20.23 -7.31
N LYS A 5 22.81 -19.43 -7.09
CA LYS A 5 22.82 -17.99 -7.39
C LYS A 5 24.06 -17.37 -6.76
N LYS A 6 24.92 -16.76 -7.58
CA LYS A 6 26.08 -16.01 -7.09
C LYS A 6 25.57 -14.89 -6.18
N ARG A 7 26.20 -14.74 -5.02
CA ARG A 7 25.91 -13.64 -4.10
C ARG A 7 26.17 -12.32 -4.85
N GLY A 8 25.23 -11.39 -4.78
CA GLY A 8 25.40 -10.06 -5.38
C GLY A 8 26.55 -9.30 -4.73
N GLU A 9 27.11 -8.35 -5.47
CA GLU A 9 28.19 -7.48 -5.00
C GLU A 9 27.74 -6.67 -3.77
N ASN A 10 28.65 -6.49 -2.80
CA ASN A 10 28.40 -5.66 -1.63
C ASN A 10 28.21 -4.19 -2.04
N TRP A 11 27.50 -3.41 -1.22
CA TRP A 11 27.31 -1.98 -1.42
C TRP A 11 28.44 -1.19 -0.78
N SER A 12 29.19 -0.42 -1.57
CA SER A 12 30.21 0.50 -1.05
C SER A 12 29.57 1.71 -0.36
N SER A 13 30.35 2.44 0.45
CA SER A 13 29.86 3.67 1.10
C SER A 13 29.49 4.74 0.08
N GLU A 14 30.28 4.87 -0.99
CA GLU A 14 30.03 5.78 -2.11
C GLU A 14 28.73 5.44 -2.85
N GLU A 15 28.49 4.15 -3.14
CA GLU A 15 27.20 3.72 -3.73
C GLU A 15 26.02 4.10 -2.84
N LYS A 16 26.16 3.96 -1.52
CA LYS A 16 25.09 4.33 -0.60
C LYS A 16 24.83 5.83 -0.62
N GLU A 17 25.87 6.65 -0.63
CA GLU A 17 25.78 8.11 -0.68
C GLU A 17 25.12 8.61 -1.98
N ILE A 18 25.54 8.07 -3.12
CA ILE A 18 24.91 8.37 -4.42
C ILE A 18 23.43 7.98 -4.40
N LEU A 19 23.11 6.80 -3.85
CA LEU A 19 21.72 6.35 -3.74
C LEU A 19 20.89 7.29 -2.85
N ARG A 20 21.40 7.72 -1.68
CA ARG A 20 20.71 8.69 -0.80
C ARG A 20 20.48 10.01 -1.51
N THR A 21 21.48 10.53 -2.22
CA THR A 21 21.38 11.78 -2.98
C THR A 21 20.29 11.72 -4.06
N LEU A 22 20.29 10.67 -4.90
CA LEU A 22 19.29 10.49 -5.94
C LEU A 22 17.88 10.33 -5.37
N ILE A 23 17.75 9.60 -4.26
CA ILE A 23 16.49 9.40 -3.57
C ILE A 23 15.97 10.71 -2.96
N SER A 24 16.85 11.51 -2.36
CA SER A 24 16.50 12.82 -1.79
C SER A 24 15.84 13.73 -2.84
N GLN A 25 16.40 13.77 -4.05
CA GLN A 25 15.85 14.55 -5.17
C GLN A 25 14.44 14.08 -5.60
N SER A 26 14.18 12.78 -5.51
CA SER A 26 12.91 12.16 -5.93
C SER A 26 11.97 11.80 -4.76
N ALA A 27 12.27 12.26 -3.54
CA ALA A 27 11.59 11.85 -2.30
C ALA A 27 10.08 12.12 -2.34
N HIS A 28 9.68 13.28 -2.87
CA HIS A 28 8.28 13.69 -3.01
C HIS A 28 7.41 12.73 -3.85
N ILE A 29 8.03 11.91 -4.72
CA ILE A 29 7.36 10.88 -5.51
C ILE A 29 7.45 9.53 -4.80
N ILE A 30 8.67 9.10 -4.43
CA ILE A 30 8.89 7.72 -3.97
C ILE A 30 8.39 7.47 -2.54
N GLU A 31 8.43 8.49 -1.67
CA GLU A 31 7.94 8.43 -0.28
C GLU A 31 6.48 8.91 -0.14
N ASN A 32 5.81 9.23 -1.25
CA ASN A 32 4.40 9.61 -1.23
C ASN A 32 3.54 8.45 -0.67
N LYS A 33 2.70 8.68 0.34
CA LYS A 33 1.88 7.62 0.97
C LYS A 33 0.56 7.31 0.25
N SER A 34 0.22 8.04 -0.83
CA SER A 34 -0.99 7.82 -1.61
C SER A 34 -1.00 6.42 -2.25
N THR A 35 -2.15 5.76 -2.16
CA THR A 35 -2.43 4.44 -2.75
C THR A 35 -3.02 4.52 -4.16
N LYS A 36 -3.17 5.74 -4.72
CA LYS A 36 -3.71 5.96 -6.06
C LYS A 36 -2.86 5.25 -7.12
N THR A 37 -3.51 4.61 -8.09
CA THR A 37 -2.87 3.91 -9.20
C THR A 37 -1.90 4.83 -9.97
N SER A 38 -2.29 6.08 -10.23
CA SER A 38 -1.43 7.08 -10.91
C SER A 38 -0.14 7.35 -10.15
N VAL A 39 -0.18 7.48 -8.82
CA VAL A 39 1.00 7.68 -7.97
C VAL A 39 1.89 6.44 -7.99
N ASN A 40 1.30 5.24 -7.94
CA ASN A 40 2.07 4.00 -8.02
C ASN A 40 2.80 3.84 -9.37
N ILE A 41 2.16 4.23 -10.48
CA ILE A 41 2.79 4.27 -11.81
C ILE A 41 3.96 5.27 -11.81
N GLN A 42 3.76 6.46 -11.24
CA GLN A 42 4.84 7.46 -11.11
C GLN A 42 6.02 6.92 -10.30
N LYS A 43 5.78 6.28 -9.15
CA LYS A 43 6.83 5.63 -8.34
C LYS A 43 7.60 4.59 -9.15
N ILE A 44 6.91 3.74 -9.91
CA ILE A 44 7.57 2.71 -10.73
C ILE A 44 8.48 3.38 -11.78
N LYS A 45 8.00 4.42 -12.45
CA LYS A 45 8.78 5.19 -13.43
C LYS A 45 9.99 5.87 -12.77
N GLU A 46 9.78 6.47 -11.61
CA GLU A 46 10.84 7.19 -10.90
C GLU A 46 11.92 6.26 -10.38
N TRP A 47 11.56 5.07 -9.88
CA TRP A 47 12.55 4.06 -9.51
C TRP A 47 13.41 3.60 -10.70
N LYS A 48 12.82 3.49 -11.90
CA LYS A 48 13.59 3.19 -13.12
C LYS A 48 14.54 4.34 -13.46
N ASN A 49 14.08 5.59 -13.35
CA ASN A 49 14.90 6.78 -13.56
C ASN A 49 16.11 6.82 -12.60
N ILE A 50 15.87 6.65 -11.29
CA ILE A 50 16.92 6.55 -10.27
C ILE A 50 17.90 5.43 -10.60
N THR A 51 17.40 4.25 -11.00
CA THR A 51 18.25 3.10 -11.35
C THR A 51 19.16 3.41 -12.54
N ASN A 52 18.63 4.05 -13.58
CA ASN A 52 19.41 4.43 -14.75
C ASN A 52 20.51 5.44 -14.38
N LYS A 53 20.15 6.53 -13.67
CA LYS A 53 21.11 7.53 -13.20
C LYS A 53 22.18 6.93 -12.29
N PHE A 54 21.76 6.06 -11.36
CA PHE A 54 22.68 5.39 -10.44
C PHE A 54 23.70 4.54 -11.21
N ASN A 55 23.23 3.73 -12.15
CA ASN A 55 24.10 2.86 -12.95
C ASN A 55 25.01 3.67 -13.89
N GLU A 56 24.55 4.80 -14.42
CA GLU A 56 25.34 5.74 -15.22
C GLU A 56 26.47 6.36 -14.40
N ILE A 57 26.17 6.84 -13.19
CA ILE A 57 27.15 7.48 -12.30
C ILE A 57 28.17 6.47 -11.78
N THR A 58 27.72 5.28 -11.34
CA THR A 58 28.59 4.29 -10.68
C THR A 58 29.26 3.32 -11.64
N GLY A 59 28.81 3.25 -12.90
CA GLY A 59 29.22 2.23 -13.86
C GLY A 59 28.78 0.80 -13.50
N LYS A 60 28.02 0.60 -12.42
CA LYS A 60 27.55 -0.71 -11.95
C LYS A 60 26.21 -1.05 -12.57
N ARG A 61 25.87 -2.35 -12.60
CA ARG A 61 24.58 -2.85 -13.12
C ARG A 61 23.69 -3.34 -11.99
N ARG A 62 23.15 -2.40 -11.19
CA ARG A 62 22.15 -2.72 -10.17
C ARG A 62 20.74 -2.68 -10.76
N SER A 63 19.89 -3.56 -10.28
CA SER A 63 18.45 -3.56 -10.60
C SER A 63 17.64 -2.64 -9.69
N ASP A 64 16.45 -2.23 -10.14
CA ASP A 64 15.53 -1.43 -9.35
C ASP A 64 15.15 -2.12 -8.02
N GLY A 65 14.98 -3.44 -8.05
CA GLY A 65 14.73 -4.25 -6.86
C GLY A 65 15.87 -4.20 -5.83
N GLU A 66 17.12 -4.18 -6.29
CA GLU A 66 18.28 -4.06 -5.41
C GLU A 66 18.38 -2.67 -4.78
N LEU A 67 18.12 -1.60 -5.54
CA LEU A 67 18.09 -0.23 -5.03
C LEU A 67 16.99 -0.04 -4.00
N LYS A 68 15.76 -0.49 -4.30
CA LYS A 68 14.62 -0.46 -3.37
C LYS A 68 14.94 -1.20 -2.07
N LEU A 69 15.56 -2.37 -2.17
CA LEU A 69 15.95 -3.16 -1.01
C LEU A 69 17.06 -2.48 -0.20
N SER A 70 18.05 -1.91 -0.87
CA SER A 70 19.14 -1.15 -0.23
C SER A 70 18.58 0.05 0.55
N TRP A 71 17.71 0.84 -0.09
CA TRP A 71 17.02 1.96 0.56
C TRP A 71 16.17 1.52 1.75
N LYS A 72 15.38 0.44 1.61
CA LYS A 72 14.62 -0.12 2.72
C LYS A 72 15.52 -0.49 3.90
N ARG A 73 16.68 -1.10 3.64
CA ARG A 73 17.64 -1.46 4.68
C ARG A 73 18.24 -0.23 5.36
N MET A 74 18.59 0.81 4.60
CA MET A 74 19.06 2.09 5.15
C MET A 74 18.03 2.68 6.11
N LYS A 75 16.75 2.75 5.70
CA LYS A 75 15.67 3.25 6.57
C LYS A 75 15.54 2.44 7.86
N LEU A 76 15.60 1.11 7.78
CA LEU A 76 15.54 0.25 8.97
C LEU A 76 16.74 0.43 9.90
N CYS A 77 17.96 0.52 9.36
CA CYS A 77 19.16 0.79 10.14
C CYS A 77 19.08 2.16 10.83
N ALA A 78 18.75 3.22 10.09
CA ALA A 78 18.60 4.55 10.64
C ALA A 78 17.52 4.61 11.72
N LYS A 79 16.37 3.95 11.50
CA LYS A 79 15.29 3.88 12.49
C LYS A 79 15.74 3.19 13.78
N SER A 80 16.47 2.09 13.66
CA SER A 80 17.04 1.40 14.82
C SER A 80 18.03 2.28 15.58
N ASN A 81 18.98 2.90 14.87
CA ASN A 81 20.02 3.75 15.48
C ASN A 81 19.41 4.95 16.20
N LEU A 82 18.47 5.65 15.56
CA LEU A 82 17.79 6.80 16.15
C LEU A 82 16.88 6.41 17.31
N TYR A 83 16.22 5.25 17.25
CA TYR A 83 15.45 4.73 18.37
C TYR A 83 16.35 4.40 19.57
N THR A 84 17.46 3.69 19.35
CA THR A 84 18.44 3.43 20.40
C THR A 84 18.96 4.74 20.98
N TYR A 85 19.34 5.72 20.15
CA TYR A 85 19.78 7.03 20.61
C TYR A 85 18.74 7.72 21.50
N ARG A 86 17.48 7.77 21.08
CA ARG A 86 16.37 8.34 21.88
C ARG A 86 16.20 7.62 23.21
N ARG A 87 16.24 6.30 23.20
CA ARG A 87 16.12 5.48 24.41
C ARG A 87 17.26 5.74 25.38
N GLU A 88 18.50 5.82 24.90
CA GLU A 88 19.67 6.12 25.74
C GLU A 88 19.60 7.55 26.30
N GLN A 89 19.09 8.52 25.53
CA GLN A 89 18.86 9.89 26.00
C GLN A 89 17.83 9.97 27.14
N SER A 90 16.83 9.09 27.16
CA SER A 90 15.79 9.07 28.20
C SER A 90 16.20 8.35 29.48
N LYS A 91 17.38 7.72 29.55
CA LYS A 91 17.83 7.03 30.76
C LYS A 91 18.27 8.04 31.83
N THR A 92 17.58 8.04 32.96
CA THR A 92 17.96 8.82 34.14
C THR A 92 18.85 7.97 35.05
N GLY A 93 20.16 8.22 35.06
CA GLY A 93 21.09 7.44 35.89
C GLY A 93 22.51 8.00 36.00
N GLY A 94 22.71 9.29 35.71
CA GLY A 94 24.03 9.94 35.78
C GLY A 94 25.06 9.47 34.74
N GLY A 95 24.65 8.65 33.76
CA GLY A 95 25.50 8.24 32.65
C GLY A 95 25.88 9.39 31.72
N GLY A 96 26.99 9.23 31.00
CA GLY A 96 27.39 10.19 29.97
C GLY A 96 26.38 10.29 28.84
N LYS A 97 26.31 11.46 28.19
CA LYS A 97 25.45 11.68 27.02
C LYS A 97 25.79 10.65 25.92
N PRO A 98 24.82 9.93 25.35
CA PRO A 98 25.06 9.04 24.23
C PRO A 98 25.66 9.80 23.05
N PRO A 99 26.50 9.13 22.23
CA PRO A 99 27.05 9.73 21.02
C PRO A 99 25.93 10.22 20.11
N SER A 100 26.12 11.38 19.49
CA SER A 100 25.16 11.91 18.52
C SER A 100 24.92 10.92 17.38
N PRO A 101 23.70 10.85 16.82
CA PRO A 101 23.41 10.01 15.66
C PRO A 101 24.33 10.33 14.48
N SER A 102 24.55 9.32 13.64
CA SER A 102 25.26 9.48 12.37
C SER A 102 24.58 10.53 11.48
N LEU A 103 25.38 11.29 10.72
CA LEU A 103 24.86 12.21 9.70
C LEU A 103 24.00 11.47 8.66
N GLU A 104 24.40 10.25 8.28
CA GLU A 104 23.64 9.40 7.36
C GLU A 104 22.24 9.08 7.92
N ASP A 105 22.13 8.80 9.23
CA ASP A 105 20.84 8.48 9.85
C ASP A 105 19.91 9.70 9.85
N LEU A 106 20.46 10.89 10.09
CA LEU A 106 19.71 12.16 10.06
C LEU A 106 19.26 12.53 8.64
N GLU A 107 20.10 12.30 7.62
CA GLU A 107 19.73 12.45 6.21
C GLU A 107 18.58 11.51 5.83
N ILE A 108 18.65 10.23 6.23
CA ILE A 108 17.58 9.28 5.93
C ILE A 108 16.27 9.70 6.61
N MET A 109 16.35 10.19 7.85
CA MET A 109 15.20 10.73 8.57
C MET A 109 14.60 11.95 7.87
N SER A 110 15.42 12.85 7.31
CA SER A 110 14.93 14.04 6.61
C SER A 110 14.25 13.69 5.27
N ILE A 111 14.73 12.67 4.58
CA ILE A 111 14.15 12.17 3.32
C ILE A 111 12.79 11.48 3.56
N ALA A 112 12.69 10.65 4.60
CA ALA A 112 11.51 9.81 4.86
C ALA A 112 10.93 10.01 6.27
N PRO A 113 10.53 11.23 6.67
CA PRO A 113 10.22 11.57 8.06
C PRO A 113 9.08 10.74 8.65
N HIS A 114 8.07 10.43 7.83
CA HIS A 114 6.90 9.65 8.23
C HIS A 114 7.24 8.23 8.74
N ASP A 115 8.37 7.66 8.32
CA ASP A 115 8.76 6.31 8.76
C ASP A 115 9.35 6.29 10.18
N PHE A 116 9.68 7.46 10.73
CA PHE A 116 10.32 7.66 12.05
C PHE A 116 9.36 8.20 13.12
N ILE A 117 8.10 8.45 12.77
CA ILE A 117 7.08 8.82 13.74
C ILE A 117 6.80 7.59 14.62
N ILE A 118 6.89 7.78 15.94
CA ILE A 118 6.50 6.78 16.92
C ILE A 118 5.05 7.09 17.28
N GLU A 119 4.15 6.15 16.98
CA GLU A 119 2.77 6.23 17.45
C GLU A 119 2.75 5.94 18.95
N VAL A 120 2.25 6.88 19.74
CA VAL A 120 2.13 6.72 21.18
C VAL A 120 0.86 5.93 21.46
N ASN A 121 1.02 4.76 22.08
CA ASN A 121 -0.10 3.97 22.56
C ASN A 121 -0.20 4.12 24.09
N ASN A 122 -1.24 4.82 24.56
CA ASN A 122 -1.45 5.08 25.98
C ASN A 122 -1.88 3.82 26.78
N TYR A 123 -2.04 2.68 26.12
CA TYR A 123 -2.43 1.42 26.73
C TYR A 123 -1.30 0.38 26.75
N ASP A 124 -0.11 0.74 26.25
CA ASP A 124 1.08 -0.12 26.32
C ASP A 124 1.97 0.32 27.50
N SER A 125 2.46 -0.65 28.27
CA SER A 125 3.28 -0.38 29.47
C SER A 125 4.70 0.07 29.13
N ASP A 126 5.08 0.09 27.85
CA ASP A 126 6.37 0.56 27.34
C ASP A 126 6.29 1.89 26.56
N ALA A 127 5.16 2.59 26.63
CA ALA A 127 4.94 3.84 25.91
C ALA A 127 6.09 4.83 26.16
N VAL A 128 6.91 5.05 25.13
CA VAL A 128 7.99 6.04 25.15
C VAL A 128 7.37 7.41 24.97
N ASP A 129 7.41 8.24 26.01
CA ASP A 129 6.97 9.63 25.92
C ASP A 129 7.76 10.34 24.81
N PRO A 130 7.10 10.96 23.81
CA PRO A 130 7.80 11.71 22.80
C PRO A 130 8.45 12.92 23.46
N VAL A 131 9.77 12.89 23.59
CA VAL A 131 10.57 14.08 23.92
C VAL A 131 10.22 15.15 22.88
N THR A 132 9.44 16.13 23.32
CA THR A 132 9.09 17.33 22.57
C THR A 132 10.40 17.97 22.13
N VAL A 133 10.64 18.00 20.83
CA VAL A 133 11.70 18.81 20.25
C VAL A 133 11.32 20.25 20.60
N ALA A 134 12.01 20.83 21.57
CA ALA A 134 11.81 22.21 21.99
C ALA A 134 12.05 23.11 20.77
N THR A 135 10.96 23.51 20.12
CA THR A 135 10.96 24.66 19.24
C THR A 135 11.03 25.86 20.18
N THR A 136 12.24 26.39 20.35
CA THR A 136 12.49 27.67 21.02
C THR A 136 11.94 28.81 20.17
N SER A 137 10.63 28.98 20.16
CA SER A 137 10.01 30.28 19.91
C SER A 137 9.97 31.03 21.24
N LYS A 138 10.86 32.02 21.38
CA LYS A 138 10.75 33.04 22.44
C LYS A 138 9.43 33.78 22.24
N GLU A 139 8.50 33.55 23.15
CA GLU A 139 7.27 34.33 23.31
C GLU A 139 7.61 35.52 24.23
N VAL A 140 7.48 36.74 23.72
CA VAL A 140 7.42 37.97 24.52
C VAL A 140 5.94 38.34 24.64
N ALA A 141 5.56 38.62 25.88
CA ALA A 141 4.23 38.87 26.40
C ALA A 141 3.39 39.93 25.64
N ASP A 142 2.12 39.57 25.37
CA ASP A 142 0.82 40.29 25.54
C ASP A 142 0.66 41.80 25.19
N PRO A 143 -0.57 42.33 24.97
CA PRO A 143 -1.91 41.70 24.98
C PRO A 143 -2.84 42.08 23.79
N LYS A 144 -3.98 41.37 23.71
CA LYS A 144 -5.14 41.56 22.80
C LYS A 144 -5.74 42.99 22.84
N PRO A 145 -6.53 43.37 21.82
CA PRO A 145 -7.98 43.38 22.05
C PRO A 145 -8.87 42.79 20.91
N ARG A 146 -9.88 42.07 21.41
CA ARG A 146 -11.26 41.69 21.00
C ARG A 146 -11.97 42.26 19.73
N LEU A 147 -13.03 41.49 19.35
CA LEU A 147 -14.14 41.65 18.37
C LEU A 147 -13.83 41.09 16.96
N ASN A 148 -14.63 40.23 16.29
CA ASN A 148 -16.04 39.87 16.41
C ASN A 148 -16.31 38.41 15.97
N PHE A 149 -17.31 37.80 16.61
CA PHE A 149 -18.02 36.61 16.13
C PHE A 149 -19.09 37.06 15.14
N GLU A 150 -19.14 36.47 13.94
CA GLU A 150 -20.38 36.33 13.18
C GLU A 150 -20.51 34.89 12.69
N LYS A 151 -21.58 34.25 13.18
CA LYS A 151 -22.19 33.06 12.57
C LYS A 151 -23.26 33.56 11.61
N THR A 152 -23.27 33.03 10.40
CA THR A 152 -24.50 32.95 9.59
C THR A 152 -24.56 31.58 8.93
N ASP A 153 -25.50 30.76 9.40
CA ASP A 153 -26.05 29.62 8.68
C ASP A 153 -26.89 30.13 7.51
N THR A 154 -26.74 29.56 6.31
CA THR A 154 -27.87 29.31 5.39
C THR A 154 -27.51 28.23 4.38
N ALA A 155 -28.42 27.25 4.29
CA ALA A 155 -28.39 26.11 3.39
C ALA A 155 -28.72 26.48 1.94
N ILE A 156 -28.09 25.81 0.98
CA ILE A 156 -28.68 25.52 -0.33
C ILE A 156 -28.50 24.03 -0.61
N VAL A 157 -29.60 23.41 -1.01
CA VAL A 157 -29.84 21.97 -1.19
C VAL A 157 -30.09 21.71 -2.68
N LYS A 158 -29.43 20.66 -3.20
CA LYS A 158 -29.79 19.72 -4.29
C LYS A 158 -29.73 20.15 -5.78
N ASN A 159 -28.96 19.36 -6.56
CA ASN A 159 -29.41 18.30 -7.52
C ASN A 159 -28.16 17.84 -8.31
N VAL A 160 -27.62 16.62 -8.15
CA VAL A 160 -27.98 15.32 -8.78
C VAL A 160 -28.36 15.42 -10.26
N GLU A 161 -27.45 15.00 -11.14
CA GLU A 161 -27.81 14.26 -12.36
C GLU A 161 -26.63 13.37 -12.83
N ASN A 162 -26.91 12.07 -12.91
CA ASN A 162 -26.15 11.01 -13.58
C ASN A 162 -27.07 10.49 -14.69
N PRO A 163 -26.55 10.15 -15.89
CA PRO A 163 -26.80 8.78 -16.35
C PRO A 163 -25.65 8.14 -17.17
N GLU A 164 -25.09 7.07 -16.60
CA GLU A 164 -24.86 5.69 -17.13
C GLU A 164 -24.10 5.43 -18.48
N PRO A 165 -23.94 4.17 -18.96
CA PRO A 165 -22.67 3.44 -18.84
C PRO A 165 -22.17 2.88 -20.19
N ASN A 166 -20.92 3.14 -20.59
CA ASN A 166 -20.43 2.60 -21.86
C ASN A 166 -19.91 1.17 -21.71
N VAL A 167 -20.74 0.21 -22.13
CA VAL A 167 -20.44 -1.22 -22.32
C VAL A 167 -19.61 -1.38 -23.59
N VAL A 168 -18.40 -1.93 -23.49
CA VAL A 168 -17.65 -2.41 -24.65
C VAL A 168 -17.40 -3.91 -24.49
N TYR A 169 -17.98 -4.67 -25.41
CA TYR A 169 -17.84 -6.11 -25.57
C TYR A 169 -16.37 -6.50 -25.81
N VAL A 170 -15.88 -7.48 -25.04
CA VAL A 170 -14.63 -8.20 -25.35
C VAL A 170 -15.03 -9.42 -26.19
N GLN A 171 -14.56 -9.46 -27.44
CA GLN A 171 -14.71 -10.60 -28.34
C GLN A 171 -13.63 -11.66 -28.03
N GLU A 172 -14.06 -12.91 -27.88
CA GLU A 172 -13.25 -14.11 -27.71
C GLU A 172 -12.41 -14.40 -28.95
N ILE A 173 -11.12 -14.69 -28.79
CA ILE A 173 -10.33 -15.45 -29.77
C ILE A 173 -9.35 -16.35 -29.02
N ASP A 174 -9.60 -17.65 -29.12
CA ASP A 174 -8.73 -18.75 -28.69
C ASP A 174 -7.96 -19.32 -29.92
N PRO A 175 -6.96 -20.22 -29.75
CA PRO A 175 -5.63 -20.10 -30.34
C PRO A 175 -5.37 -21.05 -31.51
N THR A 176 -4.51 -20.65 -32.46
CA THR A 176 -3.99 -21.55 -33.51
C THR A 176 -2.50 -21.30 -33.86
N THR A 177 -1.70 -22.32 -33.53
CA THR A 177 -0.67 -23.03 -34.31
C THR A 177 0.39 -22.29 -35.15
N ASP A 178 1.63 -22.71 -34.85
CA ASP A 178 2.76 -23.08 -35.73
C ASP A 178 3.48 -22.05 -36.60
N THR A 179 4.78 -21.86 -36.31
CA THR A 179 5.85 -22.01 -37.32
C THR A 179 7.18 -22.44 -36.68
N GLU A 180 7.89 -23.29 -37.40
CA GLU A 180 8.98 -24.19 -37.02
C GLU A 180 10.40 -23.58 -37.05
N GLU A 181 11.36 -24.35 -36.49
CA GLU A 181 12.77 -24.60 -36.92
C GLU A 181 13.75 -24.54 -35.73
N SER A 182 14.73 -25.42 -35.52
CA SER A 182 15.16 -26.72 -36.08
C SER A 182 16.24 -27.30 -35.14
N ALA A 183 16.73 -28.50 -35.45
CA ALA A 183 18.02 -29.10 -35.01
C ALA A 183 18.05 -30.10 -33.82
N LYS A 184 17.70 -31.36 -34.15
CA LYS A 184 18.50 -32.61 -34.03
C LYS A 184 19.46 -32.78 -32.83
N MET A 185 19.04 -33.65 -31.91
CA MET A 185 19.62 -34.96 -31.53
C MET A 185 21.14 -35.13 -31.38
N VAL A 186 21.59 -35.30 -30.12
CA VAL A 186 22.76 -36.13 -29.75
C VAL A 186 22.36 -37.03 -28.57
N LYS A 187 22.40 -38.35 -28.79
CA LYS A 187 22.24 -39.39 -27.76
C LYS A 187 23.61 -39.65 -27.13
N ILE A 188 23.74 -39.49 -25.82
CA ILE A 188 24.75 -40.23 -25.02
C ILE A 188 24.05 -40.83 -23.81
N THR A 189 24.35 -42.10 -23.62
CA THR A 189 23.72 -43.15 -22.84
C THR A 189 24.09 -43.16 -21.35
N ASN A 190 23.16 -43.74 -20.57
CA ASN A 190 23.33 -44.55 -19.35
C ASN A 190 23.82 -43.88 -18.06
N ASN A 191 22.85 -43.53 -17.19
CA ASN A 191 22.89 -43.76 -15.74
C ASN A 191 21.48 -43.50 -15.14
N LYS A 192 20.61 -44.53 -15.12
CA LYS A 192 19.17 -44.39 -14.80
C LYS A 192 18.80 -44.52 -13.32
N ASP A 193 19.69 -44.95 -12.42
CA ASP A 193 19.22 -45.46 -11.12
C ASP A 193 19.49 -44.55 -9.90
N ILE A 194 20.25 -43.46 -10.04
CA ILE A 194 20.53 -42.52 -8.93
C ILE A 194 19.72 -41.22 -9.05
N ILE A 195 19.36 -40.82 -10.28
CA ILE A 195 18.65 -39.57 -10.56
C ILE A 195 17.16 -39.65 -10.22
N THR A 196 16.56 -40.85 -10.21
CA THR A 196 15.11 -41.04 -10.04
C THR A 196 14.63 -40.79 -8.61
N ARG A 197 15.46 -41.04 -7.58
CA ARG A 197 15.10 -40.82 -6.16
C ARG A 197 15.28 -39.36 -5.69
N GLY A 198 16.17 -38.60 -6.32
CA GLY A 198 16.37 -37.17 -6.04
C GLY A 198 15.36 -36.27 -6.75
N ILE A 199 15.02 -36.60 -8.00
CA ILE A 199 14.05 -35.84 -8.81
C ILE A 199 12.62 -36.00 -8.26
N THR A 200 12.24 -37.17 -7.76
CA THR A 200 10.91 -37.41 -7.16
C THR A 200 10.69 -36.57 -5.90
N LYS A 201 11.71 -36.42 -5.02
CA LYS A 201 11.61 -35.57 -3.81
C LYS A 201 11.52 -34.07 -4.14
N ILE A 202 12.23 -33.59 -5.16
CA ILE A 202 12.20 -32.16 -5.56
C ILE A 202 10.94 -31.81 -6.35
N LYS A 203 10.46 -32.70 -7.23
CA LYS A 203 9.17 -32.53 -7.92
C LYS A 203 7.99 -32.53 -6.95
N ASN A 204 8.00 -33.42 -5.94
CA ASN A 204 6.95 -33.46 -4.92
C ASN A 204 6.92 -32.18 -4.05
N ARG A 205 8.08 -31.57 -3.76
CA ARG A 205 8.15 -30.29 -3.02
C ARG A 205 7.71 -29.08 -3.85
N LYS A 206 8.06 -29.02 -5.15
CA LYS A 206 7.61 -27.95 -6.05
C LYS A 206 6.10 -28.05 -6.32
N ASN A 207 5.57 -29.25 -6.57
CA ASN A 207 4.13 -29.47 -6.72
C ASN A 207 3.36 -29.16 -5.42
N SER A 208 3.91 -29.51 -4.25
CA SER A 208 3.32 -29.16 -2.95
C SER A 208 3.21 -27.66 -2.71
N LEU A 209 4.25 -26.88 -3.06
CA LEU A 209 4.23 -25.42 -2.91
C LEU A 209 3.36 -24.71 -3.96
N GLN A 210 3.30 -25.26 -5.18
CA GLN A 210 2.40 -24.78 -6.23
C GLN A 210 0.94 -25.00 -5.82
N ASN A 211 0.59 -26.23 -5.44
CA ASN A 211 -0.75 -26.59 -4.94
C ASN A 211 -1.18 -25.73 -3.75
N ARG A 212 -0.26 -25.41 -2.83
CA ARG A 212 -0.55 -24.56 -1.67
C ARG A 212 -0.77 -23.08 -2.05
N ARG A 213 -0.16 -22.61 -3.14
CA ARG A 213 -0.40 -21.26 -3.68
C ARG A 213 -1.70 -21.20 -4.46
N GLU A 214 -1.99 -22.21 -5.27
CA GLU A 214 -3.30 -22.37 -5.93
C GLU A 214 -4.42 -22.44 -4.88
N ASP A 215 -4.25 -23.18 -3.78
CA ASP A 215 -5.24 -23.31 -2.72
C ASP A 215 -5.51 -21.98 -1.98
N VAL A 216 -4.46 -21.22 -1.67
CA VAL A 216 -4.61 -19.88 -1.08
C VAL A 216 -5.27 -18.92 -2.08
N HIS A 217 -4.90 -18.95 -3.36
CA HIS A 217 -5.52 -18.11 -4.37
C HIS A 217 -7.00 -18.48 -4.56
N GLN A 218 -7.33 -19.77 -4.63
CA GLN A 218 -8.69 -20.25 -4.73
C GLN A 218 -9.52 -19.88 -3.50
N THR A 219 -8.93 -19.91 -2.31
CA THR A 219 -9.57 -19.48 -1.06
C THR A 219 -9.87 -17.99 -1.08
N ILE A 220 -8.93 -17.16 -1.53
CA ILE A 220 -9.13 -15.71 -1.67
C ILE A 220 -10.22 -15.41 -2.71
N VAL A 221 -10.18 -16.07 -3.87
CA VAL A 221 -11.19 -15.90 -4.92
C VAL A 221 -12.57 -16.31 -4.42
N LYS A 222 -12.69 -17.48 -3.76
CA LYS A 222 -13.95 -17.93 -3.14
C LYS A 222 -14.46 -16.96 -2.08
N SER A 223 -13.58 -16.48 -1.20
CA SER A 223 -13.96 -15.48 -0.19
C SER A 223 -14.46 -14.18 -0.84
N ASN A 224 -13.82 -13.72 -1.92
CA ASN A 224 -14.26 -12.54 -2.66
C ASN A 224 -15.60 -12.76 -3.38
N THR A 225 -15.83 -13.94 -3.96
CA THR A 225 -17.12 -14.27 -4.59
C THR A 225 -18.23 -14.37 -3.55
N ASP A 226 -17.96 -14.97 -2.39
CA ASP A 226 -18.92 -15.09 -1.29
C ASP A 226 -19.26 -13.73 -0.70
N PHE A 227 -18.27 -12.85 -0.54
CA PHE A 227 -18.49 -11.48 -0.10
C PHE A 227 -19.38 -10.71 -1.08
N LYS A 228 -19.08 -10.78 -2.39
CA LYS A 228 -19.92 -10.14 -3.42
C LYS A 228 -21.34 -10.69 -3.45
N LYS A 229 -21.50 -12.01 -3.27
CA LYS A 229 -22.81 -12.65 -3.20
C LYS A 229 -23.64 -12.13 -2.02
N ARG A 230 -23.02 -12.01 -0.83
CA ARG A 230 -23.69 -11.44 0.36
C ARG A 230 -24.08 -9.97 0.19
N GLN A 231 -23.23 -9.18 -0.47
CA GLN A 231 -23.55 -7.78 -0.78
C GLN A 231 -24.77 -7.69 -1.71
N LEU A 232 -24.83 -8.56 -2.73
CA LEU A 232 -25.95 -8.60 -3.65
C LEU A 232 -27.25 -9.03 -2.94
N GLU A 233 -27.19 -10.07 -2.11
CA GLU A 233 -28.33 -10.54 -1.30
C GLU A 233 -28.85 -9.45 -0.34
N MET A 234 -27.94 -8.73 0.32
CA MET A 234 -28.31 -7.59 1.18
C MET A 234 -29.00 -6.47 0.39
N MET A 235 -28.50 -6.16 -0.81
CA MET A 235 -29.08 -5.15 -1.68
C MET A 235 -30.47 -5.58 -2.20
N GLU A 236 -30.66 -6.86 -2.51
CA GLU A 236 -31.97 -7.42 -2.90
C GLU A 236 -32.98 -7.34 -1.74
N GLU A 237 -32.57 -7.66 -0.52
CA GLU A 237 -33.42 -7.50 0.67
C GLU A 237 -33.79 -6.04 0.89
N GLU A 238 -32.82 -5.13 0.81
CA GLU A 238 -33.07 -3.69 0.94
C GLU A 238 -34.06 -3.20 -0.13
N HIS A 239 -33.88 -3.62 -1.39
CA HIS A 239 -34.78 -3.28 -2.49
C HIS A 239 -36.20 -3.80 -2.22
N LYS A 240 -36.35 -5.02 -1.70
CA LYS A 240 -37.64 -5.60 -1.32
C LYS A 240 -38.33 -4.79 -0.22
N TYR A 241 -37.61 -4.36 0.81
CA TYR A 241 -38.17 -3.48 1.84
C TYR A 241 -38.56 -2.11 1.27
N ASN A 242 -37.75 -1.53 0.40
CA ASN A 242 -38.04 -0.26 -0.24
C ASN A 242 -39.32 -0.32 -1.10
N ILE A 243 -39.51 -1.38 -1.88
CA ILE A 243 -40.75 -1.63 -2.62
C ILE A 243 -41.94 -1.73 -1.66
N LYS A 244 -41.81 -2.50 -0.58
CA LYS A 244 -42.89 -2.66 0.41
C LYS A 244 -43.27 -1.33 1.06
N ILE A 245 -42.28 -0.51 1.39
CA ILE A 245 -42.48 0.84 1.93
C ILE A 245 -43.20 1.73 0.92
N ALA A 246 -42.79 1.70 -0.36
CA ALA A 246 -43.43 2.46 -1.42
C ALA A 246 -44.91 2.06 -1.58
N ASN A 247 -45.21 0.77 -1.60
CA ASN A 247 -46.58 0.27 -1.69
C ASN A 247 -47.45 0.69 -0.51
N LEU A 248 -46.90 0.64 0.72
CA LEU A 248 -47.61 1.11 1.91
C LEU A 248 -47.89 2.63 1.86
N LYS A 249 -46.96 3.42 1.32
CA LYS A 249 -47.18 4.86 1.11
C LYS A 249 -48.28 5.13 0.11
N ILE A 250 -48.29 4.42 -1.03
CA ILE A 250 -49.35 4.50 -2.04
C ILE A 250 -50.70 4.18 -1.39
N ARG A 251 -50.78 3.04 -0.67
CA ARG A 251 -52.02 2.64 -0.01
C ARG A 251 -52.52 3.65 1.03
N LYS A 252 -51.60 4.26 1.77
CA LYS A 252 -51.93 5.32 2.72
C LYS A 252 -52.54 6.54 2.01
N LEU A 253 -51.97 6.95 0.88
CA LEU A 253 -52.48 8.08 0.10
C LEU A 253 -53.86 7.79 -0.48
N GLU A 254 -54.08 6.58 -1.02
CA GLU A 254 -55.40 6.15 -1.51
C GLU A 254 -56.49 6.25 -0.43
N LEU A 255 -56.19 5.76 0.78
CA LEU A 255 -57.12 5.85 1.90
C LEU A 255 -57.39 7.30 2.33
N GLN A 256 -56.36 8.16 2.28
CA GLN A 256 -56.52 9.58 2.60
C GLN A 256 -57.40 10.31 1.56
N ILE A 257 -57.22 10.01 0.27
CA ILE A 257 -58.07 10.52 -0.81
C ILE A 257 -59.52 10.08 -0.57
N PHE A 258 -59.75 8.79 -0.32
CA PHE A 258 -61.08 8.26 -0.05
C PHE A 258 -61.77 8.92 1.16
N LEU A 259 -61.03 9.16 2.24
CA LEU A 259 -61.56 9.87 3.42
C LEU A 259 -61.95 11.31 3.09
N LEU A 260 -61.14 12.02 2.31
CA LEU A 260 -61.46 13.39 1.89
C LEU A 260 -62.69 13.43 0.96
N GLU A 261 -62.82 12.48 0.06
CA GLU A 261 -63.98 12.37 -0.85
C GLU A 261 -65.28 12.05 -0.08
N SER A 262 -65.21 11.15 0.90
CA SER A 262 -66.37 10.82 1.73
C SER A 262 -66.81 11.98 2.63
N GLN A 263 -65.88 12.80 3.13
CA GLN A 263 -66.18 14.04 3.87
C GLN A 263 -66.80 15.11 2.97
N LYS A 264 -66.38 15.19 1.71
CA LYS A 264 -66.92 16.15 0.73
C LYS A 264 -68.34 15.83 0.27
N ASN A 265 -68.70 14.55 0.25
CA ASN A 265 -70.04 14.07 -0.12
C ASN A 265 -71.05 14.08 1.04
N THR A 266 -70.62 14.41 2.26
CA THR A 266 -71.46 14.48 3.47
C THR A 266 -71.65 15.90 4.02
N SER A 267 -71.15 16.92 3.31
CA SER A 267 -71.44 18.35 3.51
C SER A 267 -72.29 18.88 2.36
#